data_AF-A0A7K2A268-F1
#
_entry.id   AF-A0A7K2A268-F1
#
_cell.length_a   1.000
_cell.length_b   1.000
_cell.length_c   1.000
_cell.angle_alpha   90.00
_cell.angle_beta   90.00
_cell.angle_gamma   90.00
#
_symmetry.space_group_name_H-M   'P 1'
#
loop_
_entity.id
_entity.type
_entity.pdbx_description
1 polymer ?
#
loop_
_entity_poly.entity_id
_entity_poly.type
_entity_poly.pdbx_seq_one_letter_code
_entity_poly.pdbx_strand_id
1 'polypeptide(L)'
;MGVAVPFPETQPAGYEWFDDEPAFDPERHLQLEEPEEVVMLADLGYDPAEIATKATQVAASSPFRILSDEGATVMLGVARRLRSLARPAGNRIERMSRGGCYRSRWLRDLCTSPEVSDHLERIYGTAISPHPMPVHLGHINYEPSTIDTAVDKWHHDTLPLDYVMTVTDPALVPGGRFEYFLGTKHEAATLAAQDRTPPPGRTAVPEFGGPGYAIALHGDMVVHRAAPLAELTERISMVNGYIALDTSRDDQSRTADLIIVDDHESLWTEWAKTAAWRARGQLQSLIDELEFTSDRDAVIAALESAVGDVRRAIDEMRAGEKMTEHYGG
;
A
#
# COMPACT_ATOMS: atom_id res chain seq x y z
N MET A 1 -3.22 -20.27 -3.55
CA MET A 1 -3.27 -18.81 -3.41
C MET A 1 -4.44 -18.22 -4.19
N GLY A 2 -5.19 -17.28 -3.61
CA GLY A 2 -6.27 -16.59 -4.32
C GLY A 2 -5.76 -15.32 -5.01
N VAL A 3 -6.25 -15.03 -6.21
CA VAL A 3 -5.99 -13.77 -6.92
C VAL A 3 -7.30 -12.99 -7.01
N ALA A 4 -7.31 -11.74 -6.55
CA ALA A 4 -8.49 -10.88 -6.59
C ALA A 4 -8.85 -10.54 -8.05
N VAL A 5 -8.05 -9.68 -8.67
CA VAL A 5 -8.08 -9.35 -10.10
C VAL A 5 -6.69 -9.61 -10.66
N PRO A 6 -6.54 -10.41 -11.72
CA PRO A 6 -5.23 -10.68 -12.31
C PRO A 6 -4.64 -9.42 -12.94
N PHE A 7 -3.31 -9.37 -13.00
CA PHE A 7 -2.60 -8.31 -13.71
C PHE A 7 -3.07 -8.27 -15.19
N PRO A 8 -3.39 -7.09 -15.76
CA PRO A 8 -3.91 -7.00 -17.12
C PRO A 8 -2.93 -7.53 -18.19
N GLU A 9 -3.47 -8.24 -19.18
CA GLU A 9 -2.69 -8.73 -20.33
C GLU A 9 -2.28 -7.60 -21.28
N THR A 10 -2.99 -6.46 -21.24
CA THR A 10 -2.75 -5.29 -22.08
C THR A 10 -2.26 -4.11 -21.25
N GLN A 11 -1.30 -3.34 -21.77
CA GLN A 11 -0.84 -2.10 -21.14
C GLN A 11 -1.82 -0.94 -21.39
N PRO A 12 -1.97 -0.01 -20.44
CA PRO A 12 -2.62 1.27 -20.69
C PRO A 12 -1.83 2.10 -21.73
N ALA A 13 -2.49 3.05 -22.39
CA ALA A 13 -1.82 3.92 -23.35
C ALA A 13 -0.69 4.72 -22.70
N GLY A 14 0.44 4.88 -23.40
CA GLY A 14 1.61 5.61 -22.89
C GLY A 14 2.51 4.82 -21.94
N TYR A 15 2.19 3.55 -21.67
CA TYR A 15 3.06 2.62 -20.93
C TYR A 15 3.79 1.71 -21.90
N GLU A 16 5.11 1.74 -21.81
CA GLU A 16 6.00 0.90 -22.61
C GLU A 16 6.89 0.11 -21.68
N TRP A 17 7.07 -1.17 -22.02
CA TRP A 17 8.00 -2.02 -21.28
C TRP A 17 9.43 -1.58 -21.52
N PHE A 18 10.27 -1.75 -20.52
CA PHE A 18 11.71 -1.76 -20.70
C PHE A 18 12.13 -2.98 -21.55
N ASP A 19 12.99 -2.73 -22.54
CA ASP A 19 13.40 -3.74 -23.52
C ASP A 19 14.56 -4.64 -23.05
N ASP A 20 15.34 -4.17 -22.07
CA ASP A 20 16.54 -4.84 -21.55
C ASP A 20 16.46 -4.90 -20.03
N GLU A 21 15.70 -5.87 -19.51
CA GLU A 21 15.61 -6.20 -18.10
C GLU A 21 15.88 -7.70 -17.90
N PRO A 22 16.57 -8.09 -16.81
CA PRO A 22 16.63 -9.49 -16.44
C PRO A 22 15.20 -9.99 -16.13
N ALA A 23 14.93 -11.26 -16.45
CA ALA A 23 13.70 -11.91 -16.00
C ALA A 23 13.73 -12.04 -14.46
N PHE A 24 12.57 -11.86 -13.82
CA PHE A 24 12.47 -12.13 -12.39
C PHE A 24 12.52 -13.65 -12.14
N ASP A 25 13.51 -14.07 -11.37
CA ASP A 25 13.70 -15.42 -10.86
C ASP A 25 13.57 -15.41 -9.31
N PRO A 26 12.51 -16.00 -8.73
CA PRO A 26 12.31 -16.06 -7.30
C PRO A 26 13.47 -16.74 -6.54
N GLU A 27 14.09 -17.78 -7.11
CA GLU A 27 15.15 -18.54 -6.45
C GLU A 27 16.44 -17.73 -6.31
N ARG A 28 16.64 -16.76 -7.20
CA ARG A 28 17.83 -15.89 -7.21
C ARG A 28 17.59 -14.56 -6.53
N HIS A 29 16.43 -13.96 -6.76
CA HIS A 29 16.16 -12.58 -6.34
C HIS A 29 15.50 -12.47 -4.97
N LEU A 30 14.85 -13.53 -4.47
CA LEU A 30 14.21 -13.50 -3.15
C LEU A 30 15.11 -14.11 -2.08
N GLN A 31 15.00 -13.56 -0.89
CA GLN A 31 15.50 -14.09 0.37
C GLN A 31 14.48 -13.71 1.43
N LEU A 32 13.43 -14.53 1.54
CA LEU A 32 12.29 -14.29 2.44
C LEU A 32 12.65 -14.76 3.85
N GLU A 33 12.81 -13.81 4.76
CA GLU A 33 13.06 -14.04 6.18
C GLU A 33 11.83 -13.60 6.99
N GLU A 34 11.51 -14.32 8.07
CA GLU A 34 10.37 -13.96 8.93
C GLU A 34 10.73 -12.77 9.83
N PRO A 35 9.80 -11.83 10.09
CA PRO A 35 10.02 -10.77 11.07
C PRO A 35 10.13 -11.36 12.48
N GLU A 36 10.92 -10.71 13.33
CA GLU A 36 11.09 -11.09 14.74
C GLU A 36 9.83 -10.81 15.57
N GLU A 37 9.15 -9.71 15.26
CA GLU A 37 7.99 -9.23 16.03
C GLU A 37 6.87 -8.75 15.12
N VAL A 38 5.65 -8.79 15.65
CA VAL A 38 4.44 -8.23 15.04
C VAL A 38 3.68 -7.44 16.09
N VAL A 39 3.43 -6.17 15.79
CA VAL A 39 2.61 -5.24 16.57
C VAL A 39 1.16 -5.36 16.10
N MET A 40 0.21 -5.44 17.02
CA MET A 40 -1.21 -5.53 16.74
C MET A 40 -1.89 -4.16 16.80
N LEU A 41 -3.04 -4.02 16.13
CA LEU A 41 -3.84 -2.79 16.19
C LEU A 41 -4.27 -2.43 17.62
N ALA A 42 -4.53 -3.44 18.45
CA ALA A 42 -4.84 -3.23 19.86
C ALA A 42 -3.67 -2.61 20.64
N ASP A 43 -2.42 -2.93 20.28
CA ASP A 43 -1.23 -2.35 20.91
C ASP A 43 -1.06 -0.85 20.57
N LEU A 44 -1.61 -0.43 19.42
CA LEU A 44 -1.70 0.99 19.03
C LEU A 44 -2.88 1.73 19.67
N GLY A 45 -3.77 1.01 20.37
CA GLY A 45 -4.93 1.57 21.05
C GLY A 45 -6.24 1.59 20.26
N TYR A 46 -6.34 0.84 19.15
CA TYR A 46 -7.60 0.70 18.43
C TYR A 46 -8.63 -0.14 19.22
N ASP A 47 -9.90 0.26 19.13
CA ASP A 47 -11.00 -0.44 19.81
C ASP A 47 -11.34 -1.78 19.12
N PRO A 48 -11.73 -2.83 19.87
CA PRO A 48 -12.11 -4.11 19.28
C PRO A 48 -13.20 -4.04 18.21
N ALA A 49 -14.17 -3.12 18.31
CA ALA A 49 -15.21 -2.95 17.32
C ALA A 49 -14.68 -2.39 16.00
N GLU A 50 -13.69 -1.48 16.05
CA GLU A 50 -13.01 -0.98 14.86
C GLU A 50 -12.13 -2.06 14.22
N ILE A 51 -11.42 -2.83 15.04
CA ILE A 51 -10.56 -3.93 14.57
C ILE A 51 -11.39 -5.02 13.85
N ALA A 52 -12.61 -5.32 14.34
CA ALA A 52 -13.45 -6.39 13.82
C ALA A 52 -13.83 -6.24 12.34
N THR A 53 -13.80 -5.02 11.79
CA THR A 53 -14.17 -4.76 10.39
C THR A 53 -12.97 -4.72 9.43
N LYS A 54 -11.73 -4.83 9.96
CA LYS A 54 -10.49 -4.72 9.17
C LYS A 54 -10.05 -6.07 8.60
N ALA A 55 -9.24 -6.01 7.55
CA ALA A 55 -8.62 -7.16 6.89
C ALA A 55 -7.80 -8.04 7.85
N THR A 56 -7.13 -7.43 8.82
CA THR A 56 -6.30 -8.11 9.82
C THR A 56 -6.24 -7.30 11.12
N GLN A 57 -5.87 -7.98 12.21
CA GLN A 57 -5.54 -7.36 13.50
C GLN A 57 -4.08 -6.90 13.59
N VAL A 58 -3.24 -7.32 12.64
CA VAL A 58 -1.84 -6.90 12.55
C VAL A 58 -1.77 -5.43 12.20
N ALA A 59 -0.94 -4.67 12.91
CA ALA A 59 -0.65 -3.27 12.61
C ALA A 59 0.66 -3.15 11.82
N ALA A 60 1.75 -3.69 12.34
CA ALA A 60 3.06 -3.60 11.71
C ALA A 60 3.94 -4.79 12.09
N SER A 61 4.89 -5.18 11.25
CA SER A 61 5.96 -6.11 11.63
C SER A 61 7.21 -5.37 12.10
N SER A 62 8.18 -6.07 12.69
CA SER A 62 9.58 -5.63 12.63
C SER A 62 10.09 -5.70 11.17
N PRO A 63 11.17 -5.00 10.80
CA PRO A 63 11.78 -5.17 9.48
C PRO A 63 12.25 -6.61 9.25
N PHE A 64 12.15 -7.07 8.01
CA PHE A 64 12.53 -8.42 7.57
C PHE A 64 13.07 -8.38 6.14
N ARG A 65 13.81 -9.41 5.74
CA ARG A 65 14.41 -9.46 4.40
C ARG A 65 13.44 -10.04 3.38
N ILE A 66 13.33 -9.41 2.21
CA ILE A 66 12.58 -9.93 1.05
C ILE A 66 13.52 -10.25 -0.11
N LEU A 67 14.47 -9.36 -0.42
CA LEU A 67 15.36 -9.54 -1.57
C LEU A 67 16.72 -10.09 -1.15
N SER A 68 17.27 -10.96 -1.99
CA SER A 68 18.70 -11.29 -1.97
C SER A 68 19.55 -10.08 -2.39
N ASP A 69 20.87 -10.15 -2.22
CA ASP A 69 21.78 -9.08 -2.70
C ASP A 69 21.65 -8.86 -4.23
N GLU A 70 21.43 -9.94 -4.98
CA GLU A 70 21.19 -9.86 -6.42
C GLU A 70 19.84 -9.18 -6.72
N GLY A 71 18.76 -9.60 -6.04
CA GLY A 71 17.45 -8.99 -6.20
C GLY A 71 17.45 -7.49 -5.85
N ALA A 72 18.12 -7.13 -4.75
CA ALA A 72 18.25 -5.72 -4.34
C ALA A 72 19.03 -4.89 -5.37
N THR A 73 20.07 -5.47 -5.99
CA THR A 73 20.82 -4.81 -7.07
C THR A 73 19.93 -4.55 -8.29
N VAL A 74 19.12 -5.53 -8.71
CA VAL A 74 18.19 -5.35 -9.82
C VAL A 74 17.10 -4.32 -9.47
N MET A 75 16.51 -4.39 -8.28
CA MET A 75 15.50 -3.43 -7.81
C MET A 75 16.03 -1.99 -7.83
N LEU A 76 17.27 -1.76 -7.37
CA LEU A 76 17.91 -0.43 -7.42
C LEU A 76 18.09 0.05 -8.87
N GLY A 77 18.49 -0.84 -9.78
CA GLY A 77 18.60 -0.54 -11.21
C GLY A 77 17.25 -0.16 -11.83
N VAL A 78 16.20 -0.93 -11.55
CA VAL A 78 14.83 -0.66 -12.01
C VAL A 78 14.34 0.69 -11.47
N ALA A 79 14.52 0.96 -10.18
CA ALA A 79 14.09 2.22 -9.56
C ALA A 79 14.80 3.44 -10.17
N ARG A 80 16.12 3.35 -10.42
CA ARG A 80 16.85 4.43 -11.10
C ARG A 80 16.37 4.69 -12.52
N ARG A 81 15.93 3.66 -13.26
CA ARG A 81 15.34 3.83 -14.59
C ARG A 81 13.98 4.52 -14.53
N LEU A 82 13.12 4.08 -13.60
CA LEU A 82 11.79 4.66 -13.38
C LEU A 82 11.83 6.11 -12.89
N ARG A 83 12.94 6.56 -12.29
CA ARG A 83 13.13 7.93 -11.80
C ARG A 83 12.87 9.00 -12.87
N SER A 84 13.18 8.73 -14.13
CA SER A 84 12.93 9.69 -15.23
C SER A 84 11.43 9.99 -15.44
N LEU A 85 10.56 9.14 -14.90
CA LEU A 85 9.10 9.25 -14.97
C LEU A 85 8.50 9.76 -13.66
N ALA A 86 9.32 10.17 -12.69
CA ALA A 86 8.87 10.61 -11.39
C ALA A 86 8.03 11.89 -11.49
N ARG A 87 6.96 11.96 -10.70
CA ARG A 87 6.05 13.10 -10.58
C ARG A 87 5.74 13.37 -9.11
N PRO A 88 5.31 14.58 -8.74
CA PRO A 88 4.78 14.84 -7.41
C PRO A 88 3.47 14.09 -7.15
N ALA A 89 3.23 13.69 -5.90
CA ALA A 89 1.93 13.23 -5.41
C ALA A 89 1.24 14.37 -4.64
N GLY A 90 0.56 15.26 -5.36
CA GLY A 90 -0.04 16.46 -4.77
C GLY A 90 0.98 17.30 -3.98
N ASN A 91 0.65 17.65 -2.74
CA ASN A 91 1.53 18.38 -1.82
C ASN A 91 2.22 17.48 -0.76
N ARG A 92 2.06 16.15 -0.88
CA ARG A 92 2.52 15.16 0.09
C ARG A 92 3.93 14.65 -0.22
N ILE A 93 4.17 14.24 -1.47
CA ILE A 93 5.46 13.68 -1.92
C ILE A 93 5.97 14.49 -3.13
N GLU A 94 7.21 14.97 -3.07
CA GLU A 94 7.79 15.77 -4.17
C GLU A 94 8.08 14.91 -5.40
N ARG A 95 8.58 13.68 -5.21
CA ARG A 95 9.05 12.81 -6.30
C ARG A 95 8.71 11.35 -6.02
N MET A 96 7.78 10.82 -6.80
CA MET A 96 7.43 9.40 -6.78
C MET A 96 7.17 8.87 -8.18
N SER A 97 7.19 7.54 -8.34
CA SER A 97 6.75 6.87 -9.57
C SER A 97 5.67 5.84 -9.23
N ARG A 98 4.56 5.89 -9.97
CA ARG A 98 3.45 4.94 -9.94
C ARG A 98 3.22 4.36 -11.33
N GLY A 99 2.55 3.20 -11.40
CA GLY A 99 2.41 2.43 -12.63
C GLY A 99 3.73 1.83 -13.14
N GLY A 100 4.74 1.70 -12.27
CA GLY A 100 6.03 1.10 -12.61
C GLY A 100 5.90 -0.36 -13.07
N CYS A 101 4.93 -1.09 -12.53
CA CYS A 101 4.61 -2.47 -12.95
C CYS A 101 4.09 -2.58 -14.38
N TYR A 102 3.69 -1.48 -15.03
CA TYR A 102 3.38 -1.46 -16.47
C TYR A 102 4.61 -1.15 -17.34
N ARG A 103 5.78 -0.91 -16.74
CA ARG A 103 7.00 -0.51 -17.44
C ARG A 103 8.15 -1.45 -17.18
N SER A 104 8.21 -2.03 -15.98
CA SER A 104 9.20 -3.04 -15.61
C SER A 104 8.53 -4.40 -15.44
N ARG A 105 8.93 -5.38 -16.25
CA ARG A 105 8.44 -6.76 -16.08
C ARG A 105 8.99 -7.37 -14.81
N TRP A 106 10.23 -7.06 -14.48
CA TRP A 106 10.87 -7.52 -13.25
C TRP A 106 10.12 -6.99 -12.02
N LEU A 107 9.78 -5.69 -11.99
CA LEU A 107 9.02 -5.10 -10.88
C LEU A 107 7.62 -5.69 -10.78
N ARG A 108 6.93 -5.87 -11.91
CA ARG A 108 5.62 -6.52 -11.95
C ARG A 108 5.70 -7.90 -11.32
N ASP A 109 6.64 -8.73 -11.78
CA ASP A 109 6.75 -10.13 -11.36
C ASP A 109 7.15 -10.23 -9.87
N LEU A 110 7.97 -9.31 -9.35
CA LEU A 110 8.21 -9.15 -7.92
C LEU A 110 6.92 -8.79 -7.16
N CYS A 111 6.20 -7.77 -7.61
CA CYS A 111 5.01 -7.25 -6.92
C CYS A 111 3.82 -8.21 -6.96
N THR A 112 3.79 -9.14 -7.93
CA THR A 112 2.77 -10.19 -8.07
C THR A 112 3.31 -11.59 -7.78
N SER A 113 4.49 -11.72 -7.18
CA SER A 113 5.09 -13.02 -6.88
C SER A 113 4.22 -13.79 -5.89
N PRO A 114 3.87 -15.06 -6.18
CA PRO A 114 3.17 -15.91 -5.24
C PRO A 114 4.03 -16.20 -3.99
N GLU A 115 5.34 -16.34 -4.13
CA GLU A 115 6.25 -16.59 -3.00
C GLU A 115 6.25 -15.44 -2.00
N VAL A 116 6.34 -14.20 -2.50
CA VAL A 116 6.26 -12.99 -1.66
C VAL A 116 4.87 -12.91 -1.03
N SER A 117 3.82 -13.12 -1.81
CA SER A 117 2.46 -12.97 -1.32
C SER A 117 2.11 -14.03 -0.26
N ASP A 118 2.51 -15.30 -0.44
CA ASP A 118 2.35 -16.39 0.54
C ASP A 118 3.10 -16.08 1.85
N HIS A 119 4.25 -15.40 1.76
CA HIS A 119 4.99 -14.95 2.93
C HIS A 119 4.27 -13.82 3.66
N LEU A 120 3.77 -12.82 2.93
CA LEU A 120 2.98 -11.74 3.53
C LEU A 120 1.63 -12.24 4.10
N GLU A 121 1.00 -13.25 3.51
CA GLU A 121 -0.20 -13.90 4.09
C GLU A 121 0.06 -14.42 5.51
N ARG A 122 1.24 -15.02 5.74
CA ARG A 122 1.62 -15.50 7.08
C ARG A 122 1.83 -14.35 8.06
N ILE A 123 2.48 -13.27 7.62
CA ILE A 123 2.74 -12.09 8.45
C ILE A 123 1.43 -11.38 8.82
N TYR A 124 0.53 -11.17 7.85
CA TYR A 124 -0.76 -10.54 8.11
C TYR A 124 -1.76 -11.47 8.80
N GLY A 125 -1.55 -12.78 8.79
CA GLY A 125 -2.49 -13.74 9.36
C GLY A 125 -3.85 -13.76 8.65
N THR A 126 -3.93 -13.33 7.40
CA THR A 126 -5.14 -13.28 6.59
C THR A 126 -4.81 -13.58 5.13
N ALA A 127 -5.76 -14.15 4.39
CA ALA A 127 -5.58 -14.43 2.98
C ALA A 127 -5.58 -13.11 2.19
N ILE A 128 -4.55 -12.88 1.37
CA ILE A 128 -4.34 -11.62 0.66
C ILE A 128 -4.08 -11.85 -0.83
N SER A 129 -4.24 -10.77 -1.59
CA SER A 129 -3.85 -10.70 -2.99
C SER A 129 -3.09 -9.40 -3.22
N PRO A 130 -2.09 -9.36 -4.15
CA PRO A 130 -1.58 -8.09 -4.64
C PRO A 130 -2.73 -7.15 -5.00
N HIS A 131 -2.58 -5.87 -4.68
CA HIS A 131 -3.66 -4.91 -4.87
C HIS A 131 -4.21 -4.96 -6.31
N PRO A 132 -5.54 -5.09 -6.51
CA PRO A 132 -6.17 -5.32 -7.83
C PRO A 132 -6.11 -4.12 -8.78
N MET A 133 -5.54 -3.01 -8.33
CA MET A 133 -5.19 -1.85 -9.14
C MET A 133 -3.65 -1.81 -9.32
N PRO A 134 -3.12 -2.40 -10.41
CA PRO A 134 -1.69 -2.41 -10.71
C PRO A 134 -0.99 -1.06 -10.70
N VAL A 135 -1.69 0.05 -10.94
CA VAL A 135 -1.08 1.39 -10.86
C VAL A 135 -0.53 1.69 -9.46
N HIS A 136 -1.07 1.04 -8.43
CA HIS A 136 -0.62 1.16 -7.04
C HIS A 136 0.53 0.20 -6.67
N LEU A 137 0.79 -0.83 -7.49
CA LEU A 137 1.84 -1.82 -7.19
C LEU A 137 3.23 -1.24 -7.47
N GLY A 138 4.20 -1.61 -6.63
CA GLY A 138 5.59 -1.18 -6.79
C GLY A 138 5.77 0.33 -6.84
N HIS A 139 5.03 1.07 -6.01
CA HIS A 139 5.16 2.52 -5.89
C HIS A 139 6.57 2.89 -5.40
N ILE A 140 7.25 3.82 -6.07
CA ILE A 140 8.63 4.19 -5.71
C ILE A 140 8.69 5.63 -5.23
N ASN A 141 9.27 5.83 -4.05
CA ASN A 141 9.53 7.16 -3.47
C ASN A 141 11.01 7.51 -3.59
N TYR A 142 11.30 8.73 -4.04
CA TYR A 142 12.65 9.28 -4.20
C TYR A 142 12.92 10.40 -3.18
N GLU A 143 14.19 10.76 -3.00
CA GLU A 143 14.58 11.89 -2.17
C GLU A 143 14.00 13.24 -2.67
N PRO A 144 13.66 14.17 -1.76
CA PRO A 144 13.23 15.52 -2.10
C PRO A 144 14.40 16.39 -2.63
N SER A 145 14.06 17.57 -3.13
CA SER A 145 15.01 18.60 -3.56
C SER A 145 15.74 19.32 -2.42
N THR A 146 15.18 19.28 -1.21
CA THR A 146 15.68 20.03 -0.05
C THR A 146 15.63 19.17 1.22
N ILE A 147 16.59 19.38 2.11
CA ILE A 147 16.74 18.60 3.36
C ILE A 147 15.65 18.88 4.41
N ASP A 148 15.09 20.09 4.40
CA ASP A 148 14.08 20.52 5.40
C ASP A 148 12.67 19.98 5.11
N THR A 149 12.50 19.29 3.98
CA THR A 149 11.23 18.69 3.58
C THR A 149 11.23 17.21 3.97
N ALA A 150 10.18 16.77 4.68
CA ALA A 150 9.95 15.34 4.88
C ALA A 150 9.86 14.64 3.50
N VAL A 151 10.47 13.46 3.37
CA VAL A 151 10.39 12.68 2.13
C VAL A 151 8.93 12.31 1.86
N ASP A 152 8.23 11.94 2.93
CA ASP A 152 6.77 11.81 2.98
C ASP A 152 6.29 12.29 4.35
N LYS A 153 5.21 13.06 4.39
CA LYS A 153 4.65 13.66 5.62
C LYS A 153 4.00 12.58 6.50
N TRP A 154 3.61 12.93 7.72
CA TRP A 154 2.79 12.01 8.53
C TRP A 154 1.46 11.72 7.83
N HIS A 155 1.16 10.45 7.61
CA HIS A 155 -0.06 9.99 6.95
C HIS A 155 -0.39 8.56 7.39
N HIS A 156 -1.57 8.08 7.04
CA HIS A 156 -1.82 6.65 6.86
C HIS A 156 -2.08 6.43 5.38
N ASP A 157 -1.83 5.23 4.88
CA ASP A 157 -1.83 4.99 3.46
C ASP A 157 -3.23 4.96 2.85
N THR A 158 -3.27 5.09 1.52
CA THR A 158 -4.47 4.86 0.73
C THR A 158 -4.65 3.37 0.41
N LEU A 159 -3.67 2.53 0.78
CA LEU A 159 -3.68 1.08 0.60
C LEU A 159 -4.15 0.38 1.88
N PRO A 160 -4.89 -0.75 1.77
CA PRO A 160 -5.32 -1.52 2.93
C PRO A 160 -4.13 -2.07 3.72
N LEU A 161 -3.29 -2.82 3.02
CA LEU A 161 -2.12 -3.52 3.53
C LEU A 161 -0.98 -3.27 2.55
N ASP A 162 0.25 -3.13 3.05
CA ASP A 162 1.42 -2.90 2.19
C ASP A 162 2.71 -3.30 2.90
N TYR A 163 3.77 -3.49 2.14
CA TYR A 163 5.10 -3.42 2.72
C TYR A 163 5.87 -2.23 2.15
N VAL A 164 6.72 -1.65 2.99
CA VAL A 164 7.66 -0.59 2.61
C VAL A 164 9.08 -1.17 2.63
N MET A 165 9.73 -1.18 1.48
CA MET A 165 11.07 -1.72 1.27
C MET A 165 12.11 -0.61 1.10
N THR A 166 13.25 -0.72 1.78
CA THR A 166 14.43 0.10 1.51
C THR A 166 15.14 -0.39 0.25
N VAL A 167 15.20 0.45 -0.79
CA VAL A 167 15.87 0.11 -2.07
C VAL A 167 17.32 0.59 -2.07
N THR A 168 17.57 1.79 -1.56
CA THR A 168 18.93 2.24 -1.21
C THR A 168 19.34 1.71 0.16
N ASP A 169 20.64 1.60 0.41
CA ASP A 169 21.15 1.17 1.71
C ASP A 169 20.84 2.22 2.78
N PRO A 170 20.00 1.91 3.79
CA PRO A 170 19.64 2.86 4.85
C PRO A 170 20.86 3.28 5.68
N ALA A 171 21.93 2.49 5.78
CA ALA A 171 23.14 2.86 6.50
C ALA A 171 23.92 3.99 5.80
N LEU A 172 23.68 4.20 4.51
CA LEU A 172 24.31 5.23 3.70
C LEU A 172 23.43 6.48 3.53
N VAL A 173 22.25 6.53 4.16
CA VAL A 173 21.30 7.65 4.05
C VAL A 173 21.19 8.37 5.41
N PRO A 174 21.82 9.55 5.56
CA PRO A 174 21.67 10.35 6.78
C PRO A 174 20.25 10.95 6.87
N GLY A 175 19.47 10.53 7.86
CA GLY A 175 18.05 10.92 8.00
C GLY A 175 17.14 10.05 7.14
N GLY A 176 16.02 10.56 6.65
CA GLY A 176 15.18 9.82 5.70
C GLY A 176 14.47 8.58 6.26
N ARG A 177 14.53 8.40 7.59
CA ARG A 177 14.13 7.17 8.28
C ARG A 177 12.63 6.94 8.17
N PHE A 178 12.24 5.68 8.02
CA PHE A 178 10.86 5.29 8.22
C PHE A 178 10.52 5.42 9.71
N GLU A 179 9.41 6.08 10.01
CA GLU A 179 8.93 6.30 11.36
C GLU A 179 7.43 6.02 11.42
N TYR A 180 6.96 5.33 12.45
CA TYR A 180 5.53 5.13 12.67
C TYR A 180 5.09 5.52 14.08
N PHE A 181 3.85 5.95 14.20
CA PHE A 181 3.27 6.44 15.44
C PHE A 181 2.72 5.27 16.28
N LEU A 182 3.12 5.22 17.55
CA LEU A 182 2.59 4.31 18.56
C LEU A 182 1.26 4.85 19.12
N GLY A 183 0.27 4.93 18.25
CA GLY A 183 -1.07 5.45 18.53
C GLY A 183 -2.00 5.30 17.32
N THR A 184 -3.27 5.68 17.52
CA THR A 184 -4.30 5.55 16.47
C THR A 184 -4.28 6.71 15.46
N LYS A 185 -4.88 6.49 14.28
CA LYS A 185 -5.10 7.56 13.29
C LYS A 185 -6.04 8.66 13.78
N HIS A 186 -6.94 8.32 14.70
CA HIS A 186 -7.82 9.29 15.39
C HIS A 186 -7.04 10.22 16.32
N GLU A 187 -6.07 9.67 17.07
CA GLU A 187 -5.15 10.47 17.88
C GLU A 187 -4.25 11.36 17.01
N ALA A 188 -3.71 10.81 15.91
CA ALA A 188 -2.91 11.59 14.97
C ALA A 188 -3.71 12.75 14.35
N ALA A 189 -4.96 12.51 13.96
CA ALA A 189 -5.87 13.56 13.48
C ALA A 189 -6.12 14.64 14.55
N THR A 190 -6.28 14.24 15.82
CA THR A 190 -6.44 15.16 16.94
C THR A 190 -5.20 16.02 17.17
N LEU A 191 -4.00 15.43 17.05
CA LEU A 191 -2.73 16.16 17.12
C LEU A 191 -2.62 17.16 15.95
N ALA A 192 -2.90 16.72 14.72
CA ALA A 192 -2.83 17.57 13.53
C ALA A 192 -3.79 18.76 13.60
N ALA A 193 -5.01 18.55 14.10
CA ALA A 193 -5.99 19.63 14.34
C ALA A 193 -5.53 20.67 15.38
N GLN A 194 -4.47 20.37 16.14
CA GLN A 194 -3.82 21.26 17.10
C GLN A 194 -2.47 21.78 16.60
N ASP A 195 -2.16 21.63 15.31
CA ASP A 195 -0.86 21.94 14.69
C ASP A 195 0.32 21.20 15.37
N ARG A 196 0.08 19.97 15.81
CA ARG A 196 1.07 19.10 16.45
C ARG A 196 1.29 17.83 15.63
N THR A 197 2.51 17.31 15.67
CA THR A 197 2.88 16.03 15.07
C THR A 197 2.97 14.94 16.15
N PRO A 198 2.96 13.65 15.74
CA PRO A 198 3.31 12.53 16.62
C PRO A 198 4.59 12.83 17.43
N PRO A 199 4.55 12.72 18.78
CA PRO A 199 5.68 13.09 19.63
C PRO A 199 6.79 12.01 19.58
N PRO A 200 8.08 12.38 19.66
CA PRO A 200 9.18 11.42 19.56
C PRO A 200 9.11 10.23 20.52
N GLY A 201 8.62 10.45 21.75
CA GLY A 201 8.46 9.37 22.75
C GLY A 201 7.36 8.35 22.42
N ARG A 202 6.57 8.59 21.37
CA ARG A 202 5.57 7.66 20.82
C ARG A 202 5.82 7.42 19.32
N THR A 203 7.06 7.58 18.87
CA THR A 203 7.46 7.31 17.49
C THR A 203 8.44 6.15 17.48
N ALA A 204 8.06 5.07 16.82
CA ALA A 204 8.94 3.96 16.56
C ALA A 204 9.80 4.25 15.32
N VAL A 205 11.07 3.86 15.38
CA VAL A 205 12.05 4.03 14.29
C VAL A 205 12.72 2.67 14.05
N PRO A 206 12.13 1.82 13.19
CA PRO A 206 12.67 0.49 12.93
C PRO A 206 14.04 0.53 12.26
N GLU A 207 14.90 -0.43 12.60
CA GLU A 207 16.21 -0.61 11.96
C GLU A 207 16.11 -1.60 10.80
N PHE A 208 16.43 -1.14 9.59
CA PHE A 208 16.44 -1.98 8.39
C PHE A 208 17.85 -2.54 8.17
N GLY A 209 17.97 -3.85 7.91
CA GLY A 209 19.26 -4.52 7.76
C GLY A 209 20.03 -4.21 6.47
N GLY A 210 19.42 -3.52 5.51
CA GLY A 210 20.05 -3.13 4.25
C GLY A 210 19.06 -2.97 3.10
N PRO A 211 19.55 -2.84 1.85
CA PRO A 211 18.72 -2.92 0.65
C PRO A 211 17.91 -4.23 0.60
N GLY A 212 16.64 -4.15 0.20
CA GLY A 212 15.77 -5.33 0.09
C GLY A 212 15.10 -5.79 1.39
N TYR A 213 15.38 -5.10 2.51
CA TYR A 213 14.60 -5.24 3.73
C TYR A 213 13.31 -4.43 3.63
N ALA A 214 12.25 -4.94 4.24
CA ALA A 214 10.94 -4.33 4.26
C ALA A 214 10.29 -4.41 5.63
N ILE A 215 9.29 -3.57 5.85
CA ILE A 215 8.35 -3.66 6.97
C ILE A 215 6.95 -3.86 6.40
N ALA A 216 6.17 -4.78 6.97
CA ALA A 216 4.77 -4.99 6.60
C ALA A 216 3.89 -4.10 7.48
N LEU A 217 2.86 -3.50 6.90
CA LEU A 217 2.00 -2.53 7.54
C LEU A 217 0.54 -2.81 7.21
N HIS A 218 -0.31 -2.49 8.17
CA HIS A 218 -1.68 -2.14 7.89
C HIS A 218 -1.72 -0.67 7.43
N GLY A 219 -1.59 -0.46 6.13
CA GLY A 219 -1.50 0.86 5.48
C GLY A 219 -2.57 1.86 5.95
N ASP A 220 -3.86 1.49 5.91
CA ASP A 220 -4.96 2.38 6.33
C ASP A 220 -4.97 2.71 7.84
N MET A 221 -4.29 1.91 8.67
CA MET A 221 -4.41 2.01 10.13
C MET A 221 -3.14 2.53 10.81
N VAL A 222 -1.96 2.35 10.21
CA VAL A 222 -0.70 2.79 10.81
C VAL A 222 -0.32 4.17 10.29
N VAL A 223 -0.28 5.13 11.21
CA VAL A 223 0.22 6.48 10.90
C VAL A 223 1.74 6.46 10.86
N HIS A 224 2.32 6.82 9.72
CA HIS A 224 3.75 6.74 9.48
C HIS A 224 4.25 7.86 8.57
N ARG A 225 5.57 7.95 8.40
CA ARG A 225 6.24 8.92 7.54
C ARG A 225 7.61 8.43 7.09
N ALA A 226 8.17 9.13 6.11
CA ALA A 226 9.60 9.11 5.83
C ALA A 226 10.20 10.47 6.26
N ALA A 227 10.94 10.45 7.37
CA ALA A 227 11.47 11.64 8.02
C ALA A 227 12.39 12.47 7.09
N PRO A 228 12.62 13.77 7.39
CA PRO A 228 13.54 14.60 6.61
C PRO A 228 14.95 14.01 6.52
N LEU A 229 15.65 14.31 5.42
CA LEU A 229 17.06 14.00 5.27
C LEU A 229 17.92 14.93 6.12
N ALA A 230 18.99 14.41 6.71
CA ALA A 230 20.02 15.25 7.33
C ALA A 230 20.99 15.81 6.28
N GLU A 231 21.20 15.07 5.19
CA GLU A 231 22.04 15.45 4.05
C GLU A 231 21.39 14.99 2.75
N LEU A 232 21.48 15.81 1.68
CA LEU A 232 20.94 15.43 0.36
C LEU A 232 21.68 14.21 -0.18
N THR A 233 20.99 13.07 -0.15
CA THR A 233 21.52 11.75 -0.50
C THR A 233 20.47 11.00 -1.31
N GLU A 234 20.90 10.15 -2.25
CA GLU A 234 19.98 9.27 -2.98
C GLU A 234 19.26 8.37 -1.98
N ARG A 235 17.92 8.49 -1.91
CA ARG A 235 17.08 7.72 -1.00
C ARG A 235 15.90 7.18 -1.77
N ILE A 236 15.83 5.86 -1.87
CA ILE A 236 14.78 5.18 -2.64
C ILE A 236 14.10 4.14 -1.75
N SER A 237 12.77 4.15 -1.74
CA SER A 237 11.99 3.03 -1.21
C SER A 237 10.96 2.60 -2.24
N MET A 238 10.52 1.35 -2.10
CA MET A 238 9.43 0.79 -2.88
C MET A 238 8.33 0.33 -1.93
N VAL A 239 7.08 0.61 -2.29
CA VAL A 239 5.89 0.20 -1.55
C VAL A 239 5.08 -0.72 -2.44
N ASN A 240 4.72 -1.90 -1.94
CA ASN A 240 3.83 -2.81 -2.65
C ASN A 240 2.56 -3.06 -1.85
N GLY A 241 1.41 -2.88 -2.49
CA GLY A 241 0.10 -2.99 -1.87
C GLY A 241 -0.56 -4.35 -2.00
N TYR A 242 -1.37 -4.69 -1.01
CA TYR A 242 -2.20 -5.88 -0.91
C TYR A 242 -3.62 -5.53 -0.46
N ILE A 243 -4.55 -6.44 -0.74
CA ILE A 243 -5.91 -6.43 -0.20
C ILE A 243 -6.24 -7.82 0.37
N ALA A 244 -7.08 -7.88 1.40
CA ALA A 244 -7.63 -9.15 1.86
C ALA A 244 -8.58 -9.74 0.81
N LEU A 245 -8.56 -11.07 0.67
CA LEU A 245 -9.48 -11.80 -0.20
C LEU A 245 -10.90 -11.90 0.38
N ASP A 246 -11.05 -11.71 1.69
CA ASP A 246 -12.36 -11.62 2.35
C ASP A 246 -13.05 -10.29 1.99
N THR A 247 -13.91 -10.35 0.97
CA THR A 247 -14.67 -9.19 0.48
C THR A 247 -15.76 -8.70 1.43
N SER A 248 -16.03 -9.41 2.54
CA SER A 248 -17.01 -8.99 3.55
C SER A 248 -16.48 -7.91 4.50
N ARG A 249 -15.16 -7.75 4.59
CA ARG A 249 -14.51 -6.69 5.37
C ARG A 249 -14.67 -5.34 4.71
N ASP A 250 -14.47 -4.27 5.49
CA ASP A 250 -14.49 -2.92 4.96
C ASP A 250 -13.57 -2.79 3.74
N ASP A 251 -13.96 -1.97 2.76
CA ASP A 251 -12.98 -1.49 1.80
C ASP A 251 -12.10 -0.46 2.50
N GLN A 252 -10.82 -0.77 2.61
CA GLN A 252 -9.83 0.05 3.28
C GLN A 252 -8.95 0.80 2.27
N SER A 253 -9.23 0.65 0.96
CA SER A 253 -8.59 1.41 -0.09
C SER A 253 -9.22 2.81 -0.20
N ARG A 254 -8.39 3.86 -0.14
CA ARG A 254 -8.83 5.26 -0.35
C ARG A 254 -8.54 5.72 -1.77
N THR A 255 -9.04 4.98 -2.75
CA THR A 255 -8.77 5.22 -4.19
C THR A 255 -9.21 6.60 -4.67
N ALA A 256 -10.27 7.17 -4.09
CA ALA A 256 -10.72 8.53 -4.42
C ALA A 256 -9.64 9.59 -4.20
N ASP A 257 -8.78 9.42 -3.20
CA ASP A 257 -7.69 10.35 -2.88
C ASP A 257 -6.60 10.35 -3.97
N LEU A 258 -6.56 9.28 -4.77
CA LEU A 258 -5.57 9.09 -5.83
C LEU A 258 -6.02 9.63 -7.18
N ILE A 259 -7.24 10.18 -7.31
CA ILE A 259 -7.72 10.79 -8.55
C ILE A 259 -6.79 11.92 -9.03
N ILE A 260 -6.23 12.71 -8.09
CA ILE A 260 -5.29 13.81 -8.42
C ILE A 260 -3.85 13.34 -8.67
N VAL A 261 -3.56 12.07 -8.38
CA VAL A 261 -2.20 11.51 -8.37
C VAL A 261 -1.99 10.56 -9.55
N ASP A 262 -2.91 9.63 -9.74
CA ASP A 262 -2.75 8.49 -10.62
C ASP A 262 -3.19 8.81 -12.04
N ASP A 263 -2.58 8.11 -13.00
CA ASP A 263 -2.89 8.27 -14.41
C ASP A 263 -4.28 7.73 -14.74
N HIS A 264 -5.15 8.62 -15.22
CA HIS A 264 -6.54 8.34 -15.58
C HIS A 264 -6.67 7.28 -16.68
N GLU A 265 -5.65 7.07 -17.51
CA GLU A 265 -5.61 5.98 -18.50
C GLU A 265 -5.67 4.59 -17.84
N SER A 266 -5.23 4.48 -16.59
CA SER A 266 -5.24 3.22 -15.80
C SER A 266 -6.31 3.23 -14.70
N LEU A 267 -6.41 4.34 -13.97
CA LEU A 267 -7.17 4.46 -12.72
C LEU A 267 -8.62 3.97 -12.83
N TRP A 268 -9.37 4.47 -13.81
CA TRP A 268 -10.81 4.22 -13.89
C TRP A 268 -11.15 2.76 -14.14
N THR A 269 -10.42 2.12 -15.06
CA THR A 269 -10.67 0.73 -15.43
C THR A 269 -10.27 -0.21 -14.30
N GLU A 270 -9.14 0.05 -13.65
CA GLU A 270 -8.66 -0.73 -12.52
C GLU A 270 -9.58 -0.61 -11.30
N TRP A 271 -10.04 0.60 -11.00
CA TRP A 271 -10.98 0.84 -9.92
C TRP A 271 -12.32 0.15 -10.17
N ALA A 272 -12.88 0.27 -11.39
CA ALA A 272 -14.11 -0.42 -11.75
C ALA A 272 -14.00 -1.95 -11.61
N LYS A 273 -12.87 -2.53 -12.02
CA LYS A 273 -12.60 -3.98 -11.85
C LYS A 273 -12.51 -4.37 -10.38
N THR A 274 -11.88 -3.54 -9.55
CA THR A 274 -11.76 -3.76 -8.11
C THR A 274 -13.13 -3.74 -7.42
N ALA A 275 -13.93 -2.70 -7.68
CA ALA A 275 -15.28 -2.58 -7.12
C ALA A 275 -16.19 -3.73 -7.59
N ALA A 276 -16.11 -4.13 -8.86
CA ALA A 276 -16.85 -5.26 -9.40
C ALA A 276 -16.43 -6.60 -8.74
N TRP A 277 -15.13 -6.80 -8.50
CA TRP A 277 -14.62 -7.98 -7.83
C TRP A 277 -15.16 -8.09 -6.39
N ARG A 278 -15.11 -6.99 -5.62
CA ARG A 278 -15.65 -6.94 -4.25
C ARG A 278 -17.14 -7.24 -4.21
N ALA A 279 -17.92 -6.56 -5.06
CA ALA A 279 -19.36 -6.79 -5.14
C ALA A 279 -19.71 -8.21 -5.58
N ARG A 280 -18.94 -8.81 -6.49
CA ARG A 280 -19.11 -10.22 -6.88
C ARG A 280 -18.95 -11.15 -5.66
N GLY A 281 -17.95 -10.92 -4.81
CA GLY A 281 -17.74 -11.73 -3.61
C GLY A 281 -18.87 -11.59 -2.59
N GLN A 282 -19.34 -10.37 -2.34
CA GLN A 282 -20.46 -10.14 -1.43
C GLN A 282 -21.78 -10.69 -1.97
N LEU A 283 -22.07 -10.52 -3.27
CA LEU A 283 -23.25 -11.11 -3.91
C LEU A 283 -23.22 -12.64 -3.86
N GLN A 284 -22.05 -13.25 -4.04
CA GLN A 284 -21.89 -14.71 -3.90
C GLN A 284 -22.19 -15.16 -2.47
N SER A 285 -21.69 -14.44 -1.47
CA SER A 285 -21.98 -14.73 -0.05
C SER A 285 -23.48 -14.68 0.24
N LEU A 286 -24.21 -13.71 -0.33
CA LEU A 286 -25.67 -13.66 -0.20
C LEU A 286 -26.36 -14.88 -0.84
N ILE A 287 -25.90 -15.34 -2.01
CA ILE A 287 -26.46 -16.52 -2.66
C ILE A 287 -26.30 -17.76 -1.78
N ASP A 288 -25.14 -17.88 -1.13
CA ASP A 288 -24.77 -19.07 -0.37
C ASP A 288 -25.35 -19.06 1.06
N GLU A 289 -25.50 -17.90 1.68
CA GLU A 289 -25.76 -17.77 3.13
C GLU A 289 -27.09 -17.11 3.50
N LEU A 290 -27.79 -16.43 2.58
CA LEU A 290 -29.03 -15.73 2.91
C LEU A 290 -30.17 -16.71 3.22
N GLU A 291 -30.52 -16.84 4.50
CA GLU A 291 -31.61 -17.69 4.96
C GLU A 291 -33.00 -17.12 4.61
N PHE A 292 -34.00 -18.01 4.53
CA PHE A 292 -35.38 -17.58 4.34
C PHE A 292 -35.87 -16.73 5.52
N THR A 293 -36.32 -15.51 5.22
CA THR A 293 -36.90 -14.59 6.20
C THR A 293 -38.11 -13.86 5.61
N SER A 294 -39.06 -13.47 6.47
CA SER A 294 -40.16 -12.56 6.11
C SER A 294 -39.78 -11.09 6.26
N ASP A 295 -38.60 -10.78 6.80
CA ASP A 295 -38.10 -9.42 6.94
C ASP A 295 -37.59 -8.89 5.59
N ARG A 296 -38.50 -8.24 4.86
CA ARG A 296 -38.20 -7.60 3.57
C ARG A 296 -37.07 -6.59 3.67
N ASP A 297 -37.04 -5.79 4.74
CA ASP A 297 -36.14 -4.66 4.84
C ASP A 297 -34.70 -5.15 5.13
N ALA A 298 -34.54 -6.24 5.88
CA ALA A 298 -33.27 -6.93 6.03
C ALA A 298 -32.71 -7.48 4.70
N VAL A 299 -33.56 -8.06 3.85
CA VAL A 299 -33.14 -8.57 2.53
C VAL A 299 -32.72 -7.42 1.61
N ILE A 300 -33.44 -6.29 1.62
CA ILE A 300 -33.07 -5.09 0.86
C ILE A 300 -31.71 -4.57 1.35
N ALA A 301 -31.52 -4.42 2.66
CA ALA A 301 -30.26 -3.93 3.22
C ALA A 301 -29.06 -4.83 2.86
N ALA A 302 -29.25 -6.16 2.87
CA ALA A 302 -28.23 -7.12 2.46
C ALA A 302 -27.82 -6.92 0.98
N LEU A 303 -28.80 -6.80 0.07
CA LEU A 303 -28.55 -6.54 -1.35
C LEU A 303 -27.87 -5.20 -1.56
N GLU A 304 -28.31 -4.14 -0.88
CA GLU A 304 -27.70 -2.81 -0.99
C GLU A 304 -26.26 -2.79 -0.50
N SER A 305 -25.97 -3.49 0.59
CA SER A 305 -24.61 -3.68 1.10
C SER A 305 -23.73 -4.38 0.06
N ALA A 306 -24.21 -5.48 -0.53
CA ALA A 306 -23.44 -6.28 -1.48
C ALA A 306 -23.03 -5.54 -2.77
N VAL A 307 -23.79 -4.51 -3.16
CA VAL A 307 -23.44 -3.64 -4.30
C VAL A 307 -22.90 -2.27 -3.87
N GLY A 308 -22.69 -2.06 -2.56
CA GLY A 308 -22.31 -0.79 -1.97
C GLY A 308 -21.00 -0.25 -2.54
N ASP A 309 -19.99 -1.09 -2.72
CA ASP A 309 -18.68 -0.67 -3.24
C ASP A 309 -18.74 -0.22 -4.71
N VAL A 310 -19.62 -0.81 -5.52
CA VAL A 310 -19.88 -0.34 -6.89
C VAL A 310 -20.56 1.03 -6.89
N ARG A 311 -21.58 1.22 -6.02
CA ARG A 311 -22.27 2.51 -5.90
C ARG A 311 -21.30 3.59 -5.42
N ARG A 312 -20.49 3.30 -4.40
CA ARG A 312 -19.46 4.19 -3.86
C ARG A 312 -18.45 4.60 -4.93
N ALA A 313 -17.88 3.64 -5.68
CA ALA A 313 -16.95 3.93 -6.76
C ALA A 313 -17.57 4.84 -7.83
N ILE A 314 -18.81 4.59 -8.25
CA ILE A 314 -19.53 5.44 -9.21
C ILE A 314 -19.70 6.86 -8.67
N ASP A 315 -20.13 6.99 -7.41
CA ASP A 315 -20.40 8.29 -6.80
C ASP A 315 -19.10 9.09 -6.58
N GLU A 316 -18.01 8.44 -6.19
CA GLU A 316 -16.70 9.07 -6.04
C GLU A 316 -16.08 9.47 -7.39
N MET A 317 -16.17 8.62 -8.42
CA MET A 317 -15.78 8.98 -9.79
C MET A 317 -16.55 10.20 -10.32
N ARG A 318 -17.84 10.33 -9.97
CA ARG A 318 -18.66 11.50 -10.32
C ARG A 318 -18.30 12.74 -9.52
N ALA A 319 -17.96 12.58 -8.24
CA ALA A 319 -17.55 13.68 -7.39
C ALA A 319 -16.22 14.28 -7.85
N GLY A 320 -15.33 13.47 -8.43
CA GLY A 320 -14.06 13.90 -8.99
C GLY A 320 -13.00 14.15 -7.91
N GLU A 321 -12.07 15.05 -8.23
CA GLU A 321 -10.86 15.32 -7.46
C GLU A 321 -11.13 15.80 -6.03
N LYS A 322 -10.38 15.24 -5.07
CA LYS A 322 -10.27 15.70 -3.69
C LYS A 322 -8.79 15.82 -3.31
N MET A 323 -8.48 16.70 -2.35
CA MET A 323 -7.12 16.81 -1.80
C MET A 323 -6.78 15.57 -0.97
N THR A 324 -5.55 15.07 -1.09
CA THR A 324 -5.03 13.96 -0.29
C THR A 324 -4.92 14.33 1.19
N GLU A 325 -5.33 13.44 2.08
CA GLU A 325 -5.22 13.63 3.53
C GLU A 325 -3.77 13.42 4.01
N HIS A 326 -3.31 14.32 4.90
CA HIS A 326 -2.05 14.18 5.64
C HIS A 326 -2.14 14.89 6.99
N TYR A 327 -1.34 14.48 7.97
CA TYR A 327 -1.31 15.04 9.32
C TYR A 327 -0.29 16.19 9.51
N GLY A 328 0.32 16.65 8.41
CA GLY A 328 1.34 17.70 8.44
C GLY A 328 2.73 17.19 8.83
N GLY A 329 3.64 18.12 9.10
CA GLY A 329 5.07 17.85 9.28
C GLY A 329 5.80 17.80 7.96
#